data_AF-A0A3Q9BP37-F1
#
_entry.id   AF-A0A3Q9BP37-F1
#
_cell.length_a   1.000
_cell.length_b   1.000
_cell.length_c   1.000
_cell.angle_alpha   90.00
_cell.angle_beta   90.00
_cell.angle_gamma   90.00
#
_symmetry.space_group_name_H-M   'P 1'
#
loop_
_entity.id
_entity.type
_entity.pdbx_description
1 polymer ?
#
loop_
_entity_poly.entity_id
_entity_poly.type
_entity_poly.pdbx_seq_one_letter_code
_entity_poly.pdbx_strand_id
1 'polypeptide(L)' 'MKYSANKEINVIVHKLVRQGWFFYWGAKHGRIRHPIGRPVLTVPKTPSDHRALLNFSRDVNRILIGARRV' A
#
# COMPACT_ATOMS: atom_id res chain seq x y z
N MET A 1 6.32 6.30 -11.76
CA MET A 1 5.82 4.91 -11.83
C MET A 1 4.37 4.89 -11.38
N LYS A 2 3.48 4.15 -12.07
CA LYS A 2 2.08 3.97 -11.65
C LYS A 2 1.94 2.68 -10.86
N TYR A 3 1.41 2.75 -9.65
CA TYR A 3 1.23 1.62 -8.73
C TYR A 3 -0.21 1.08 -8.69
N SER A 4 -1.19 1.92 -9.00
CA SER A 4 -2.60 1.53 -9.08
C SER A 4 -3.33 2.38 -10.13
N ALA A 5 -4.40 1.85 -10.70
CA ALA A 5 -5.32 2.60 -11.56
C ALA A 5 -6.22 3.55 -10.79
N ASN A 6 -6.48 3.28 -9.50
CA ASN A 6 -7.15 4.22 -8.62
C ASN A 6 -6.16 5.33 -8.21
N LYS A 7 -6.54 6.60 -8.44
CA LYS A 7 -5.64 7.76 -8.28
C LYS A 7 -5.23 7.95 -6.83
N GLU A 8 -6.15 7.77 -5.90
CA GLU A 8 -5.94 7.98 -4.47
C GLU A 8 -5.01 6.90 -3.89
N ILE A 9 -5.24 5.62 -4.23
CA ILE A 9 -4.33 4.51 -3.86
C ILE A 9 -2.95 4.77 -4.44
N ASN A 10 -2.86 5.18 -5.70
CA ASN A 10 -1.57 5.49 -6.32
C ASN A 10 -0.81 6.59 -5.55
N VAL A 11 -1.50 7.66 -5.13
CA VAL A 11 -0.91 8.74 -4.31
C VAL A 11 -0.44 8.22 -2.95
N ILE A 12 -1.23 7.37 -2.27
CA ILE A 12 -0.84 6.79 -0.98
C ILE A 12 0.45 5.96 -1.14
N VAL A 13 0.51 5.08 -2.15
CA VAL A 13 1.69 4.24 -2.40
C VAL A 13 2.92 5.10 -2.73
N HIS A 14 2.77 6.16 -3.54
CA HIS A 14 3.85 7.11 -3.77
C HIS A 14 4.41 7.72 -2.48
N LYS A 15 3.53 8.14 -1.57
CA LYS A 15 3.95 8.72 -0.27
C LYS A 15 4.72 7.70 0.56
N LEU A 16 4.23 6.46 0.65
CA LEU A 16 4.90 5.39 1.41
C LEU A 16 6.28 5.07 0.81
N VAL A 17 6.39 4.94 -0.51
CA VAL A 17 7.69 4.69 -1.17
C VAL A 17 8.67 5.84 -0.92
N ARG A 18 8.21 7.09 -0.96
CA ARG A 18 9.04 8.26 -0.60
C ARG A 18 9.49 8.25 0.86
N GLN A 19 8.74 7.60 1.75
CA GLN A 19 9.10 7.40 3.16
C GLN A 19 10.01 6.18 3.37
N GLY A 20 10.51 5.56 2.30
CA GLY A 20 11.45 4.42 2.37
C GLY A 20 10.79 3.05 2.35
N TRP A 21 9.48 2.95 2.11
CA TRP A 21 8.84 1.65 1.92
C TRP A 21 9.23 1.03 0.58
N PHE A 22 9.39 -0.29 0.57
CA PHE A 22 9.82 -1.02 -0.62
C PHE A 22 8.64 -1.58 -1.40
N PHE A 23 8.48 -1.16 -2.66
CA PHE A 23 7.45 -1.68 -3.56
C PHE A 23 8.01 -2.70 -4.55
N TYR A 24 7.21 -3.74 -4.85
CA TYR A 24 7.49 -4.69 -5.91
C TYR A 24 6.20 -5.23 -6.55
N TRP A 25 6.27 -5.68 -7.80
CA TRP A 25 5.15 -6.31 -8.49
C TRP A 25 5.09 -7.81 -8.21
N GLY A 26 3.89 -8.32 -7.92
CA GLY A 26 3.57 -9.73 -8.05
C GLY A 26 2.82 -10.01 -9.36
N ALA A 27 2.38 -11.26 -9.56
CA ALA A 27 1.72 -11.68 -10.80
C ALA A 27 0.45 -10.88 -11.13
N LYS A 28 -0.39 -10.54 -10.13
CA LYS A 28 -1.66 -9.83 -10.32
C LYS A 28 -1.70 -8.44 -9.68
N HIS A 29 -1.04 -8.27 -8.55
CA HIS A 29 -1.10 -7.07 -7.73
C HIS A 29 0.29 -6.62 -7.30
N GLY A 30 0.43 -5.34 -7.00
CA GLY A 30 1.62 -4.81 -6.38
C GLY A 30 1.68 -5.21 -4.91
N ARG A 31 2.86 -5.08 -4.31
CA ARG A 31 3.05 -5.24 -2.88
C ARG A 31 3.96 -4.13 -2.37
N ILE A 32 3.68 -3.63 -1.18
CA ILE A 32 4.54 -2.65 -0.51
C ILE A 32 4.89 -3.14 0.90
N ARG A 33 6.19 -3.17 1.20
CA ARG A 33 6.76 -3.72 2.44
C ARG A 33 7.31 -2.58 3.30
N HIS A 34 7.04 -2.66 4.60
CA HIS A 34 7.56 -1.71 5.59
C HIS A 34 9.11 -1.74 5.64
N PRO A 35 9.80 -0.60 5.82
CA PRO A 35 11.27 -0.54 5.80
C PRO A 35 11.93 -1.40 6.89
N ILE A 36 11.39 -1.40 8.11
CA ILE A 36 12.03 -1.99 9.30
C ILE A 36 11.45 -3.39 9.63
N GLY A 37 10.43 -3.87 8.91
CA GLY A 37 9.69 -5.03 9.39
C GLY A 37 8.91 -5.80 8.34
N ARG A 38 8.11 -6.75 8.85
CA ARG A 38 7.38 -7.74 8.04
C ARG A 38 6.06 -7.30 7.42
N PRO A 39 5.32 -6.24 7.83
CA PRO A 39 4.00 -6.05 7.25
C PRO A 39 4.14 -5.69 5.77
N VAL A 40 3.49 -6.51 4.94
CA VAL A 40 3.38 -6.33 3.49
C VAL A 40 1.92 -6.03 3.18
N LEU A 41 1.69 -4.94 2.47
CA LEU A 41 0.38 -4.57 1.95
C LEU A 41 0.27 -4.98 0.49
N THR A 42 -0.91 -5.51 0.13
CA THR A 42 -1.25 -5.72 -1.27
C THR A 42 -1.76 -4.41 -1.87
N VAL A 43 -1.18 -4.00 -2.99
CA VAL A 43 -1.59 -2.82 -3.76
C VAL A 43 -2.40 -3.30 -4.97
N PRO A 44 -3.72 -3.04 -5.02
CA PRO A 44 -4.53 -3.46 -6.16
C PRO A 44 -4.15 -2.69 -7.42
N LYS A 45 -3.82 -3.41 -8.50
CA LYS A 45 -3.40 -2.83 -9.78
C LYS A 45 -4.54 -2.08 -10.47
N THR A 46 -5.71 -2.72 -10.58
CA THR A 46 -6.93 -2.17 -11.22
C THR A 46 -8.15 -2.57 -10.37
N PRO A 47 -8.38 -1.92 -9.22
CA PRO A 47 -9.50 -2.27 -8.36
C PRO A 47 -10.84 -1.98 -9.05
N SER A 48 -11.78 -2.92 -8.99
CA SER A 48 -13.17 -2.75 -9.41
C SER A 48 -14.13 -2.53 -8.22
N ASP A 49 -13.69 -2.78 -7.00
CA ASP A 49 -14.46 -2.55 -5.78
C ASP A 49 -14.49 -1.05 -5.44
N HIS A 50 -15.69 -0.48 -5.30
CA HIS A 50 -15.91 0.92 -4.89
C HIS A 50 -15.31 1.23 -3.50
N ARG A 51 -15.11 0.22 -2.65
CA ARG A 51 -14.49 0.36 -1.32
C ARG A 51 -12.98 0.16 -1.32
N ALA A 52 -12.34 -0.07 -2.48
CA ALA A 52 -10.91 -0.38 -2.55
C ALA A 52 -10.04 0.67 -1.86
N LEU A 53 -10.33 1.96 -2.04
CA LEU A 53 -9.62 3.04 -1.36
C LEU A 53 -9.78 2.98 0.16
N LEU A 54 -11.01 2.77 0.63
CA LEU A 54 -11.33 2.70 2.05
C LEU A 54 -10.64 1.52 2.72
N ASN A 55 -10.70 0.34 2.10
CA ASN A 55 -10.05 -0.88 2.61
C ASN A 55 -8.53 -0.72 2.63
N PHE A 56 -7.94 -0.24 1.53
CA PHE A 56 -6.49 -0.01 1.46
C PHE A 56 -6.01 1.02 2.50
N SER A 57 -6.75 2.11 2.70
CA SER A 57 -6.43 3.14 3.70
C SER A 57 -6.51 2.60 5.13
N ARG A 58 -7.50 1.75 5.42
CA ARG A 58 -7.61 1.05 6.72
C ARG A 58 -6.42 0.13 6.96
N ASP A 59 -6.00 -0.63 5.96
CA ASP A 59 -4.87 -1.54 6.09
C ASP A 59 -3.56 -0.78 6.33
N VAL A 60 -3.35 0.33 5.61
CA VAL A 60 -2.22 1.25 5.84
C VAL A 60 -2.22 1.77 7.27
N ASN A 61 -3.36 2.29 7.74
CA ASN A 61 -3.48 2.83 9.10
C ASN A 61 -3.23 1.77 10.17
N ARG A 62 -3.77 0.56 9.99
CA ARG A 62 -3.56 -0.56 10.93
C ARG A 62 -2.07 -0.88 11.08
N ILE A 63 -1.33 -0.90 9.97
CA ILE A 63 0.11 -1.16 10.01
C ILE A 63 0.86 0.01 10.64
N LEU A 64 0.55 1.26 10.28
CA LEU A 64 1.24 2.41 10.84
C LEU A 64 1.01 2.56 12.36
N ILE A 65 -0.20 2.27 12.85
CA ILE A 65 -0.49 2.26 14.29
C ILE A 65 0.22 1.08 14.97
N GLY A 66 0.19 -0.11 14.36
CA GLY A 66 0.87 -1.29 14.88
C GLY A 66 2.40 -1.13 14.92
N ALA A 67 2.99 -0.48 13.91
CA ALA A 67 4.42 -0.22 13.81
C ALA A 67 4.94 0.83 14.80
N ARG A 68 4.05 1.63 15.41
CA ARG A 68 4.41 2.59 16.47
C ARG A 68 4.51 1.97 17.86
N ARG A 69 4.14 0.69 18.02
CA ARG A 69 4.13 -0.02 19.31
C ARG A 69 5.34 -0.95 19.52
N VAL A 70 6.38 -0.80 18.70
CA VAL A 70 7.66 -1.53 18.82
C VAL A 70 8.80 -0.58 19.11
#